data_AF-A0A402ADY9-F1
#
_entry.id   AF-A0A402ADY9-F1
#
_cell.length_a   1.000
_cell.length_b   1.000
_cell.length_c   1.000
_cell.angle_alpha   90.00
_cell.angle_beta   90.00
_cell.angle_gamma   90.00
#
_symmetry.space_group_name_H-M   'P 1'
#
loop_
_entity.id
_entity.type
_entity.pdbx_description
1 polymer ?
#
loop_
_entity_poly.entity_id
_entity_poly.type
_entity_poly.pdbx_seq_one_letter_code
_entity_poly.pdbx_strand_id
1 'polypeptide(L)'
;MLLVVSDEAEATQMAEMLKAFVPNPSDVFCLPDRNALPYERLIGDTLTTQRRMQALIAMVERERTPIVICSARALTQLVIPPQELSAALFQLKTAQETDLNMLIEHLYNLGYEPVAEVEEPGQFSHRGGIIDLFPPTLPRPVRVEFFGDEIESIRTFDQETQRSLNTIEQCIIGPAREALPGRGPEAVKELSQLDSRILHKDAEERWQRDLELLGSNAHLKILPSICPICTARPVYWIICHAMVC
;
A
#
# COMPACT_ATOMS: atom_id res chain seq x y z
N MET A 1 16.64 10.03 1.82
CA MET A 1 16.65 11.34 2.51
C MET A 1 15.22 11.69 2.90
N LEU A 2 14.98 12.12 4.14
CA LEU A 2 13.66 12.57 4.62
C LEU A 2 13.70 14.08 4.88
N LEU A 3 12.76 14.82 4.31
CA LEU A 3 12.56 16.25 4.56
C LEU A 3 11.25 16.46 5.29
N VAL A 4 11.33 17.07 6.48
CA VAL A 4 10.16 17.39 7.30
C VAL A 4 9.87 18.88 7.16
N VAL A 5 8.65 19.21 6.77
CA VAL A 5 8.16 20.57 6.60
C VAL A 5 6.98 20.86 7.54
N SER A 6 6.50 22.10 7.53
CA SER A 6 5.50 22.58 8.49
C SER A 6 4.13 21.93 8.24
N ASP A 7 3.69 21.88 6.97
CA ASP A 7 2.37 21.41 6.58
C ASP A 7 2.36 20.73 5.19
N GLU A 8 1.20 20.19 4.81
CA GLU A 8 1.00 19.44 3.56
C GLU A 8 1.12 20.30 2.28
N ALA A 9 0.79 21.59 2.37
CA ALA A 9 0.90 22.50 1.24
C ALA A 9 2.37 22.79 0.94
N GLU A 10 3.15 23.06 1.99
CA GLU A 10 4.61 23.19 1.90
C GLU A 10 5.25 21.89 1.39
N ALA A 11 4.78 20.73 1.85
CA ALA A 11 5.32 19.43 1.43
C ALA A 11 5.15 19.22 -0.08
N THR A 12 3.95 19.51 -0.59
CA THR A 12 3.62 19.40 -2.01
C THR A 12 4.43 20.39 -2.84
N GLN A 13 4.50 21.65 -2.41
CA GLN A 13 5.25 22.68 -3.13
C GLN A 13 6.76 22.37 -3.18
N MET A 14 7.33 21.92 -2.06
CA MET A 14 8.74 21.54 -1.96
C MET A 14 9.05 20.36 -2.88
N ALA A 15 8.19 19.34 -2.93
CA ALA A 15 8.38 18.19 -3.81
C ALA A 15 8.38 18.59 -5.29
N GLU A 16 7.42 19.43 -5.72
CA GLU A 16 7.37 19.94 -7.10
C GLU A 16 8.60 20.79 -7.44
N MET A 17 9.07 21.61 -6.50
CA MET A 17 10.29 22.38 -6.68
C MET A 17 11.51 21.47 -6.82
N LEU A 18 11.69 20.50 -5.92
CA LEU A 18 12.83 19.60 -5.91
C LEU A 18 12.94 18.76 -7.18
N LYS A 19 11.80 18.34 -7.76
CA LYS A 19 11.76 17.64 -9.05
C LYS A 19 12.49 18.39 -10.18
N ALA A 20 12.57 19.72 -10.12
CA ALA A 20 13.29 20.52 -11.11
C ALA A 20 14.83 20.56 -10.90
N PHE A 21 15.31 20.19 -9.71
CA PHE A 21 16.73 20.31 -9.33
C PHE A 21 17.45 18.97 -9.17
N VAL A 22 16.72 17.86 -9.03
CA VAL A 22 17.30 16.53 -8.89
C VAL A 22 17.56 15.87 -10.25
N PRO A 23 18.57 15.00 -10.37
CA PRO A 23 18.83 14.26 -11.61
C PRO A 23 17.66 13.37 -12.05
N ASN A 24 16.96 12.76 -11.08
CA ASN A 24 15.86 11.84 -11.31
C ASN A 24 14.60 12.34 -10.58
N PRO A 25 13.70 13.05 -11.27
CA PRO A 25 12.46 13.55 -10.67
C PRO A 25 11.54 12.46 -10.11
N SER A 26 11.66 11.23 -10.62
CA SER A 26 10.91 10.05 -10.15
C SER A 26 11.32 9.57 -8.76
N ASP A 27 12.45 10.03 -8.23
CA ASP A 27 12.94 9.66 -6.91
C ASP A 27 12.43 10.59 -5.80
N VAL A 28 11.57 11.56 -6.14
CA VAL A 28 10.98 12.53 -5.20
C VAL A 28 9.54 12.16 -4.90
N PHE A 29 9.25 11.86 -3.63
CA PHE A 29 7.95 11.40 -3.16
C PHE A 29 7.39 12.29 -2.05
N CYS A 30 6.06 12.42 -2.01
CA CYS A 30 5.36 12.99 -0.85
C CYS A 30 4.75 11.86 -0.03
N LEU A 31 4.92 11.92 1.29
CA LEU A 31 4.18 11.10 2.25
C LEU A 31 3.13 11.98 2.94
N PRO A 32 1.91 12.09 2.38
CA PRO A 32 0.89 13.00 2.90
C PRO A 32 0.25 12.50 4.20
N ASP A 33 -0.25 13.41 5.02
CA ASP A 33 -1.15 13.09 6.13
C ASP A 33 -2.43 12.41 5.63
N ARG A 34 -2.96 11.44 6.38
CA ARG A 34 -4.26 10.82 6.08
C ARG A 34 -5.46 11.77 6.22
N ASN A 35 -5.25 13.03 6.61
CA ASN A 35 -6.28 14.04 6.88
C ASN A 35 -7.38 13.58 7.87
N ALA A 36 -7.05 12.62 8.74
CA ALA A 36 -7.93 12.12 9.79
C ALA A 36 -7.47 12.68 11.13
N LEU A 37 -8.42 13.10 11.97
CA LEU A 37 -8.14 13.39 13.37
C LEU A 37 -7.69 12.10 14.10
N PRO A 38 -6.92 12.21 15.19
CA PRO A 38 -6.60 11.05 16.01
C PRO A 38 -7.87 10.29 16.41
N TYR A 39 -7.88 8.97 16.14
CA TYR A 39 -8.99 8.06 16.43
C TYR A 39 -10.26 8.29 15.59
N GLU A 40 -10.22 9.19 14.60
CA GLU A 40 -11.29 9.36 13.63
C GLU A 40 -11.25 8.24 12.60
N ARG A 41 -12.41 7.61 12.37
CA ARG A 41 -12.55 6.50 11.44
C ARG A 41 -12.88 6.99 10.04
N LEU A 42 -11.97 7.75 9.45
CA LEU A 42 -12.09 8.12 8.04
C LEU A 42 -11.49 7.02 7.16
N ILE A 43 -12.21 6.71 6.09
CA ILE A 43 -11.64 5.97 4.97
C ILE A 43 -10.76 6.99 4.25
N GLY A 44 -9.44 6.78 4.29
CA GLY A 44 -8.50 7.62 3.56
C GLY A 44 -8.83 7.61 2.07
N ASP A 45 -8.66 8.74 1.40
CA ASP A 45 -8.88 8.79 -0.03
C ASP A 45 -7.84 7.91 -0.77
N THR A 46 -8.26 7.35 -1.90
CA THR A 46 -7.44 6.41 -2.70
C THR A 46 -6.11 7.06 -3.11
N LEU A 47 -6.13 8.34 -3.50
CA LEU A 47 -4.95 9.05 -3.98
C LEU A 47 -3.92 9.28 -2.86
N THR A 48 -4.37 9.65 -1.67
CA THR A 48 -3.52 9.77 -0.47
C THR A 48 -2.95 8.41 -0.09
N THR A 49 -3.78 7.36 -0.06
CA THR A 49 -3.30 6.00 0.25
C THR A 49 -2.22 5.56 -0.74
N GLN A 50 -2.45 5.80 -2.04
CA GLN A 50 -1.49 5.48 -3.09
C GLN A 50 -0.18 6.26 -2.93
N ARG A 51 -0.25 7.59 -2.74
CA ARG A 51 0.94 8.44 -2.54
C ARG A 51 1.75 7.98 -1.33
N ARG A 52 1.06 7.63 -0.25
CA ARG A 52 1.70 7.09 0.95
C ARG A 52 2.38 5.74 0.67
N MET A 53 1.69 4.81 0.01
CA MET A 53 2.30 3.53 -0.36
C MET A 53 3.50 3.69 -1.29
N GLN A 54 3.44 4.61 -2.26
CA GLN A 54 4.57 4.94 -3.13
C GLN A 54 5.79 5.43 -2.34
N ALA A 55 5.59 6.38 -1.43
CA ALA A 55 6.66 6.90 -0.59
C ALA A 55 7.24 5.80 0.32
N LEU A 56 6.39 5.01 0.99
CA LEU A 56 6.83 3.94 1.89
C LEU A 56 7.57 2.82 1.17
N ILE A 57 7.10 2.41 -0.01
CA ILE A 57 7.77 1.39 -0.82
C ILE A 57 9.12 1.90 -1.29
N ALA A 58 9.19 3.14 -1.79
CA ALA A 58 10.45 3.74 -2.21
C ALA A 58 11.49 3.77 -1.06
N MET A 59 11.06 3.98 0.19
CA MET A 59 11.94 3.97 1.36
C MET A 59 12.53 2.59 1.71
N VAL A 60 11.87 1.49 1.33
CA VAL A 60 12.37 0.13 1.60
C VAL A 60 13.14 -0.48 0.43
N GLU A 61 12.89 -0.01 -0.79
CA GLU A 61 13.65 -0.39 -1.98
C GLU A 61 15.09 0.14 -1.90
N ARG A 62 16.06 -0.79 -1.92
CA ARG A 62 17.48 -0.45 -1.68
C ARG A 62 18.24 0.04 -2.91
N GLU A 63 17.65 -0.09 -4.09
CA GLU A 63 18.31 0.25 -5.36
C GLU A 63 18.30 1.75 -5.66
N ARG A 64 17.51 2.53 -4.92
CA ARG A 64 17.36 3.97 -5.10
C ARG A 64 17.55 4.70 -3.78
N THR A 65 17.91 5.98 -3.88
CA THR A 65 17.99 6.88 -2.73
C THR A 65 16.83 7.87 -2.83
N PRO A 66 15.62 7.52 -2.34
CA PRO A 66 14.47 8.40 -2.48
C PRO A 66 14.63 9.66 -1.63
N ILE A 67 14.01 10.75 -2.10
CA ILE A 67 13.77 11.96 -1.32
C ILE A 67 12.28 11.94 -0.95
N VAL A 68 11.99 11.74 0.33
CA VAL A 68 10.62 11.74 0.84
C VAL A 68 10.37 13.03 1.59
N ILE A 69 9.29 13.72 1.25
CA ILE A 69 8.85 14.95 1.91
C ILE A 69 7.56 14.68 2.67
N CYS A 70 7.48 15.09 3.93
CA CYS A 70 6.27 14.96 4.74
C CYS A 70 6.11 16.10 5.73
N SER A 71 4.88 16.33 6.20
CA SER A 71 4.66 17.21 7.36
C SER A 71 5.09 16.52 8.66
N ALA A 72 5.30 17.32 9.72
CA ALA A 72 5.49 16.77 11.07
C ALA A 72 4.29 15.92 11.53
N ARG A 73 3.08 16.21 11.06
CA ARG A 73 1.87 15.43 11.39
C ARG A 73 1.92 14.05 10.73
N ALA A 74 2.19 13.98 9.43
CA ALA A 74 2.32 12.72 8.69
C ALA A 74 3.39 11.80 9.30
N LEU A 75 4.49 12.38 9.82
CA LEU A 75 5.58 11.68 10.49
C LEU A 75 5.15 10.91 11.75
N THR A 76 4.12 11.39 12.45
CA THR A 76 3.60 10.76 13.67
C THR A 76 2.63 9.62 13.41
N GLN A 77 2.28 9.35 12.15
CA GLN A 77 1.34 8.30 11.82
C GLN A 77 2.02 6.94 11.77
N LEU A 78 1.38 5.95 12.39
CA LEU A 78 1.84 4.57 12.34
C LEU A 78 1.64 4.00 10.92
N VAL A 79 2.64 3.25 10.47
CA VAL A 79 2.74 2.66 9.12
C VAL A 79 3.15 1.18 9.21
N ILE A 80 3.06 0.47 8.09
CA ILE A 80 3.56 -0.91 7.97
C ILE A 80 5.04 -0.96 8.39
N PRO A 81 5.45 -1.90 9.25
CA PRO A 81 6.86 -2.10 9.56
C PRO A 81 7.70 -2.36 8.29
N PRO A 82 8.90 -1.79 8.16
CA PRO A 82 9.72 -1.89 6.95
C PRO A 82 10.04 -3.32 6.53
N GLN A 83 10.25 -4.21 7.50
CA GLN A 83 10.54 -5.61 7.25
C GLN A 83 9.33 -6.33 6.66
N GLU A 84 8.13 -6.02 7.15
CA GLU A 84 6.88 -6.55 6.63
C GLU A 84 6.57 -5.98 5.25
N LEU A 85 6.74 -4.66 5.06
CA LEU A 85 6.56 -4.01 3.77
C LEU A 85 7.52 -4.59 2.72
N SER A 86 8.80 -4.72 3.07
CA SER A 86 9.80 -5.31 2.19
C SER A 86 9.52 -6.78 1.86
N ALA A 87 8.97 -7.56 2.81
CA ALA A 87 8.61 -8.95 2.58
C ALA A 87 7.32 -9.11 1.75
N ALA A 88 6.47 -8.08 1.74
CA ALA A 88 5.24 -8.03 0.95
C ALA A 88 5.47 -7.60 -0.51
N LEU A 89 6.67 -7.12 -0.86
CA LEU A 89 7.04 -6.83 -2.24
C LEU A 89 7.41 -8.12 -2.96
N PHE A 90 6.87 -8.33 -4.15
CA PHE A 90 7.25 -9.43 -5.02
C PHE A 90 7.40 -8.97 -6.46
N GLN A 91 8.19 -9.72 -7.24
CA GLN A 91 8.43 -9.42 -8.64
C GLN A 91 7.67 -10.41 -9.53
N LEU A 92 7.07 -9.91 -10.59
CA LEU A 92 6.58 -10.70 -11.71
C LEU A 92 7.53 -10.51 -12.88
N LYS A 93 7.92 -11.59 -13.53
CA LYS A 93 8.82 -11.58 -14.68
C LYS A 93 8.28 -12.47 -15.79
N THR A 94 8.47 -12.06 -17.04
CA THR A 94 8.16 -12.92 -18.20
C THR A 94 8.93 -14.24 -18.14
N ALA A 95 8.30 -15.33 -18.58
CA ALA A 95 8.78 -16.71 -18.51
C ALA A 95 8.95 -17.27 -17.07
N GLN A 96 8.39 -16.59 -16.06
CA GLN A 96 8.31 -17.13 -14.70
C GLN A 96 7.12 -18.07 -14.57
N GLU A 97 7.33 -19.24 -13.94
CA GLU A 97 6.24 -20.09 -13.48
C GLU A 97 5.60 -19.46 -12.22
N THR A 98 4.29 -19.22 -12.27
CA THR A 98 3.49 -18.62 -11.20
C THR A 98 2.07 -19.17 -11.27
N ASP A 99 1.64 -19.84 -10.20
CA ASP A 99 0.25 -20.29 -10.05
C ASP A 99 -0.68 -19.07 -9.97
N LEU A 100 -1.64 -19.04 -10.88
CA LEU A 100 -2.59 -17.94 -11.04
C LEU A 100 -3.48 -17.73 -9.79
N ASN A 101 -3.92 -18.82 -9.17
CA ASN A 101 -4.81 -18.75 -8.00
C ASN A 101 -4.06 -18.24 -6.77
N MET A 102 -2.81 -18.69 -6.59
CA MET A 102 -1.91 -18.21 -5.55
C MET A 102 -1.61 -16.72 -5.73
N LEU A 103 -1.42 -16.26 -6.97
CA LEU A 103 -1.23 -14.83 -7.23
C LEU A 103 -2.49 -14.02 -6.87
N ILE A 104 -3.67 -14.49 -7.25
CA ILE A 104 -4.94 -13.84 -6.89
C ILE A 104 -5.11 -13.75 -5.37
N GLU A 105 -4.86 -14.84 -4.64
CA GLU A 105 -4.89 -14.85 -3.17
C GLU A 105 -3.89 -13.86 -2.59
N HIS A 106 -2.68 -13.80 -3.15
CA HIS A 106 -1.66 -12.84 -2.75
C HIS A 106 -2.13 -11.39 -2.95
N LEU A 107 -2.77 -11.07 -4.08
CA LEU A 107 -3.33 -9.73 -4.33
C LEU A 107 -4.39 -9.33 -3.30
N TYR A 108 -5.28 -10.26 -2.91
CA TYR A 108 -6.22 -10.02 -1.80
C TYR A 108 -5.50 -9.70 -0.49
N ASN A 109 -4.47 -10.48 -0.15
CA ASN A 109 -3.69 -10.30 1.07
C ASN A 109 -2.91 -8.97 1.11
N LEU A 110 -2.61 -8.41 -0.07
CA LEU A 110 -2.01 -7.09 -0.25
C LEU A 110 -3.02 -5.93 -0.28
N GLY A 111 -4.32 -6.21 -0.17
CA GLY A 111 -5.36 -5.21 -0.12
C GLY A 111 -5.89 -4.75 -1.47
N TYR A 112 -5.63 -5.50 -2.55
CA TYR A 112 -6.18 -5.17 -3.85
C TYR A 112 -7.68 -5.46 -3.92
N GLU A 113 -8.41 -4.62 -4.64
CA GLU A 113 -9.84 -4.73 -4.84
C GLU A 113 -10.16 -5.41 -6.18
N PRO A 114 -10.95 -6.51 -6.18
CA PRO A 114 -11.36 -7.16 -7.41
C PRO A 114 -12.44 -6.32 -8.11
N VAL A 115 -12.18 -5.96 -9.36
CA VAL A 115 -13.07 -5.16 -10.20
C VAL A 115 -13.30 -5.82 -11.55
N ALA A 116 -14.34 -5.38 -12.25
CA ALA A 116 -14.54 -5.81 -13.63
C ALA A 116 -13.43 -5.24 -14.53
N GLU A 117 -13.08 -3.96 -14.35
CA GLU A 117 -12.14 -3.21 -15.17
C GLU A 117 -11.26 -2.37 -14.25
N VAL A 118 -9.96 -2.36 -14.53
CA VAL A 118 -8.97 -1.69 -13.68
C VAL A 118 -8.83 -0.24 -14.14
N GLU A 119 -9.21 0.67 -13.25
CA GLU A 119 -9.19 2.12 -13.48
C GLU A 119 -8.31 2.84 -12.45
N GLU A 120 -8.29 2.35 -11.21
CA GLU A 120 -7.58 2.99 -10.10
C GLU A 120 -6.48 2.09 -9.50
N PRO A 121 -5.43 2.70 -8.93
CA PRO A 121 -4.40 2.00 -8.17
C PRO A 121 -4.97 1.18 -7.01
N GLY A 122 -4.43 -0.01 -6.83
CA GLY A 122 -4.93 -0.99 -5.87
C GLY A 122 -6.10 -1.82 -6.36
N GLN A 123 -6.46 -1.74 -7.64
CA GLN A 123 -7.46 -2.62 -8.24
C GLN A 123 -6.80 -3.75 -9.03
N PHE A 124 -7.52 -4.86 -9.18
CA PHE A 124 -7.18 -5.92 -10.12
C PHE A 124 -8.43 -6.54 -10.75
N SER A 125 -8.28 -7.09 -11.94
CA SER A 125 -9.29 -7.94 -12.59
C SER A 125 -8.64 -9.24 -13.05
N HIS A 126 -9.45 -10.29 -13.16
CA HIS A 126 -8.99 -11.60 -13.60
C HIS A 126 -10.00 -12.18 -14.59
N ARG A 127 -9.53 -12.58 -15.78
CA ARG A 127 -10.35 -13.13 -16.85
C ARG A 127 -9.58 -14.22 -17.60
N GLY A 128 -9.85 -15.49 -17.28
CA GLY A 128 -9.13 -16.61 -17.89
C GLY A 128 -7.64 -16.55 -17.56
N GLY A 129 -6.75 -16.62 -18.56
CA GLY A 129 -5.31 -16.48 -18.35
C GLY A 129 -4.80 -15.05 -18.25
N ILE A 130 -5.65 -14.06 -17.93
CA ILE A 130 -5.26 -12.65 -17.91
C ILE A 130 -5.55 -12.06 -16.53
N ILE A 131 -4.55 -11.38 -15.96
CA ILE A 131 -4.71 -10.52 -14.79
C ILE A 131 -4.32 -9.09 -15.17
N ASP A 132 -5.27 -8.18 -15.03
CA ASP A 132 -4.97 -6.74 -15.03
C ASP A 132 -4.82 -6.30 -13.58
N LEU A 133 -3.78 -5.53 -13.26
CA LEU A 133 -3.60 -4.96 -11.93
C LEU A 133 -2.93 -3.60 -12.00
N PHE A 134 -3.26 -2.73 -11.05
CA PHE A 134 -2.65 -1.41 -10.94
C PHE A 134 -1.88 -1.27 -9.63
N PRO A 135 -0.60 -1.64 -9.60
CA PRO A 135 0.19 -1.55 -8.38
C PRO A 135 0.66 -0.13 -8.12
N PRO A 136 0.81 0.30 -6.85
CA PRO A 136 1.28 1.64 -6.52
C PRO A 136 2.72 1.90 -6.96
N THR A 137 3.50 0.84 -7.14
CA THR A 137 4.89 0.84 -7.64
C THR A 137 5.02 1.30 -9.09
N LEU A 138 3.92 1.32 -9.86
CA LEU A 138 3.93 1.68 -11.27
C LEU A 138 3.09 2.93 -11.56
N PRO A 139 3.48 3.72 -12.58
CA PRO A 139 2.70 4.89 -13.00
C PRO A 139 1.49 4.52 -13.87
N ARG A 140 1.38 3.26 -14.32
CA ARG A 140 0.32 2.74 -15.18
C ARG A 140 -0.04 1.31 -14.79
N PRO A 141 -1.27 0.85 -15.03
CA PRO A 141 -1.64 -0.53 -14.78
C PRO A 141 -0.94 -1.47 -15.76
N VAL A 142 -0.85 -2.74 -15.36
CA VAL A 142 -0.22 -3.81 -16.13
C VAL A 142 -1.18 -4.96 -16.36
N ARG A 143 -1.12 -5.51 -17.57
CA ARG A 143 -1.76 -6.74 -18.00
C ARG A 143 -0.71 -7.85 -18.00
N VAL A 144 -0.97 -8.89 -17.23
CA VAL A 144 -0.15 -10.09 -17.13
C VAL A 144 -0.91 -11.21 -17.82
N GLU A 145 -0.35 -11.72 -18.92
CA GLU A 145 -0.92 -12.81 -19.71
C GLU A 145 -0.21 -14.11 -19.35
N PHE A 146 -1.00 -15.15 -19.09
CA PHE A 146 -0.55 -16.48 -18.67
C PHE A 146 -0.86 -17.53 -19.73
N PHE A 147 0.08 -18.46 -19.91
CA PHE A 147 -0.13 -19.71 -20.65
C PHE A 147 0.05 -20.89 -19.69
N GLY A 148 -1.07 -21.42 -19.19
CA GLY A 148 -1.03 -22.35 -18.05
C GLY A 148 -0.54 -21.61 -16.80
N ASP A 149 0.55 -22.09 -16.21
CA ASP A 149 1.18 -21.50 -15.03
C ASP A 149 2.40 -20.64 -15.39
N GLU A 150 2.64 -20.31 -16.66
CA GLU A 150 3.77 -19.47 -17.09
C GLU A 150 3.31 -18.07 -17.50
N ILE A 151 4.04 -17.04 -17.07
CA ILE A 151 3.81 -15.65 -17.51
C ILE A 151 4.33 -15.48 -18.94
N GLU A 152 3.44 -15.44 -19.92
CA GLU A 152 3.76 -15.26 -21.34
C GLU A 152 4.16 -13.83 -21.66
N SER A 153 3.42 -12.84 -21.14
CA SER A 153 3.72 -11.43 -21.40
C SER A 153 3.27 -10.50 -20.29
N ILE A 154 4.00 -9.41 -20.09
CA ILE A 154 3.62 -8.31 -19.20
C ILE A 154 3.60 -7.03 -20.02
N ARG A 155 2.45 -6.33 -20.02
CA ARG A 155 2.26 -5.10 -20.79
C ARG A 155 1.67 -4.02 -19.93
N THR A 156 2.17 -2.79 -20.03
CA THR A 156 1.41 -1.65 -19.52
C THR A 156 0.21 -1.40 -20.41
N PHE A 157 -0.87 -0.85 -19.85
CA PHE A 157 -2.02 -0.42 -20.64
C PHE A 157 -2.54 0.94 -20.20
N ASP A 158 -3.36 1.54 -21.05
CA ASP A 158 -4.03 2.79 -20.79
C ASP A 158 -5.36 2.52 -20.07
N GLN A 159 -5.53 3.02 -18.85
CA GLN A 159 -6.68 2.73 -17.99
C GLN A 159 -8.01 3.28 -18.51
N GLU A 160 -8.00 4.31 -19.38
CA GLU A 160 -9.22 4.89 -19.93
C GLU A 160 -9.69 4.12 -21.17
N THR A 161 -8.74 3.70 -22.01
CA THR A 161 -9.04 3.03 -23.28
C THR A 161 -8.95 1.51 -23.20
N GLN A 162 -8.38 0.96 -22.12
CA GLN A 162 -8.07 -0.47 -21.92
C GLN A 162 -7.16 -1.08 -23.00
N ARG A 163 -6.38 -0.24 -23.68
CA ARG A 163 -5.48 -0.67 -24.75
C ARG A 163 -4.08 -0.88 -24.25
N SER A 164 -3.50 -2.04 -24.57
CA SER A 164 -2.10 -2.34 -24.30
C SER A 164 -1.18 -1.31 -24.97
N LEU A 165 -0.10 -0.99 -24.27
CA LEU A 165 0.90 -0.02 -24.66
C LEU A 165 2.24 -0.74 -24.83
N ASN A 166 3.12 -0.66 -23.84
CA ASN A 166 4.49 -1.14 -23.92
C ASN A 166 4.60 -2.51 -23.25
N THR A 167 5.37 -3.42 -23.85
CA THR A 167 5.78 -4.66 -23.18
C THR A 167 6.93 -4.36 -22.22
N ILE A 168 6.90 -4.95 -21.04
CA ILE A 168 7.95 -4.87 -20.03
C ILE A 168 8.38 -6.28 -19.62
N GLU A 169 9.64 -6.46 -19.26
CA GLU A 169 10.16 -7.79 -18.90
C GLU A 169 9.79 -8.20 -17.47
N GLN A 170 9.59 -7.22 -16.59
CA GLN A 170 9.29 -7.45 -15.18
C GLN A 170 8.62 -6.23 -14.54
N CYS A 171 7.89 -6.46 -13.46
CA CYS A 171 7.38 -5.43 -12.58
C CYS A 171 7.42 -5.86 -11.11
N ILE A 172 7.55 -4.89 -10.21
CA ILE A 172 7.45 -5.11 -8.76
C ILE A 172 6.01 -4.82 -8.35
N ILE A 173 5.38 -5.73 -7.63
CA ILE A 173 4.05 -5.56 -7.05
C ILE A 173 4.24 -5.33 -5.55
N GLY A 174 3.63 -4.27 -5.04
CA GLY A 174 3.61 -3.94 -3.62
C GLY A 174 2.19 -3.84 -3.07
N PRO A 175 2.02 -3.70 -1.74
CA PRO A 175 0.71 -3.57 -1.14
C PRO A 175 -0.09 -2.39 -1.67
N ALA A 176 -1.38 -2.58 -1.91
CA ALA A 176 -2.29 -1.51 -2.31
C ALA A 176 -2.69 -0.60 -1.13
N ARG A 177 -2.53 -1.10 0.11
CA ARG A 177 -2.99 -0.44 1.34
C ARG A 177 -1.93 -0.52 2.43
N GLU A 178 -1.95 0.45 3.34
CA GLU A 178 -1.05 0.50 4.51
C GLU A 178 -1.42 -0.48 5.63
N ALA A 179 -2.51 -1.22 5.47
CA ALA A 179 -2.91 -2.26 6.40
C ALA A 179 -3.27 -3.48 5.57
N LEU A 180 -2.53 -4.56 5.80
CA LEU A 180 -2.56 -5.76 4.96
C LEU A 180 -3.68 -6.69 5.44
N PRO A 181 -4.68 -7.02 4.61
CA PRO A 181 -5.69 -8.00 4.97
C PRO A 181 -5.11 -9.35 5.41
N GLY A 182 -4.00 -9.78 4.82
CA GLY A 182 -3.32 -11.03 5.20
C GLY A 182 -2.85 -11.07 6.66
N ARG A 183 -2.71 -9.92 7.33
CA ARG A 183 -2.39 -9.84 8.77
C ARG A 183 -3.61 -9.93 9.69
N GLY A 184 -4.82 -9.89 9.15
CA GLY A 184 -6.08 -9.91 9.91
C GLY A 184 -6.12 -11.00 11.00
N PRO A 185 -5.87 -12.28 10.67
CA PRO A 185 -5.92 -13.37 11.66
C PRO A 185 -4.91 -13.21 12.81
N GLU A 186 -3.68 -12.78 12.51
CA GLU A 186 -2.65 -12.54 13.53
C GLU A 186 -3.02 -11.34 14.40
N ALA A 187 -3.49 -10.24 13.78
CA ALA A 187 -3.95 -9.06 14.48
C ALA A 187 -5.12 -9.40 15.43
N VAL A 188 -6.12 -10.19 15.01
CA VAL A 188 -7.22 -10.61 15.90
C VAL A 188 -6.70 -11.37 17.11
N LYS A 189 -5.71 -12.27 16.93
CA LYS A 189 -5.10 -13.04 18.02
C LYS A 189 -4.37 -12.14 19.03
N GLU A 190 -3.71 -11.10 18.58
CA GLU A 190 -3.00 -10.14 19.45
C GLU A 190 -3.99 -9.23 20.18
N LEU A 191 -4.97 -8.69 19.44
CA LEU A 191 -5.91 -7.69 19.96
C LEU A 191 -6.94 -8.29 20.91
N SER A 192 -7.37 -9.54 20.69
CA SER A 192 -8.26 -10.23 21.61
C SER A 192 -7.66 -10.46 23.02
N GLN A 193 -6.34 -10.28 23.19
CA GLN A 193 -5.68 -10.37 24.50
C GLN A 193 -5.73 -9.08 25.30
N LEU A 194 -6.08 -7.95 24.67
CA LEU A 194 -6.21 -6.67 25.36
C LEU A 194 -7.44 -6.68 26.27
N ASP A 195 -7.30 -6.13 27.47
CA ASP A 195 -8.43 -6.04 28.40
C ASP A 195 -9.47 -5.04 27.88
N SER A 196 -10.57 -5.52 27.29
CA SER A 196 -11.65 -4.66 26.79
C SER A 196 -12.56 -4.14 27.91
N ARG A 197 -12.49 -4.69 29.13
CA ARG A 197 -13.42 -4.37 30.23
C ARG A 197 -13.20 -2.98 30.82
N ILE A 198 -12.05 -2.38 30.52
CA ILE A 198 -11.74 -0.97 30.83
C ILE A 198 -12.42 0.00 29.86
N LEU A 199 -13.02 -0.49 28.76
CA LEU A 199 -13.73 0.35 27.79
C LEU A 199 -15.15 0.66 28.27
N HIS A 200 -15.66 1.83 27.89
CA HIS A 200 -17.10 2.11 27.97
C HIS A 200 -17.87 1.09 27.12
N LYS A 201 -19.09 0.71 27.52
CA LYS A 201 -19.88 -0.34 26.85
C LYS A 201 -19.98 -0.15 25.33
N ASP A 202 -20.30 1.06 24.87
CA ASP A 202 -20.38 1.35 23.42
C ASP A 202 -19.02 1.19 22.71
N ALA A 203 -17.90 1.44 23.39
CA ALA A 203 -16.57 1.22 22.84
C ALA A 203 -16.21 -0.28 22.81
N GLU A 204 -16.64 -1.05 23.81
CA GLU A 204 -16.45 -2.50 23.83
C GLU A 204 -17.26 -3.20 22.74
N GLU A 205 -18.55 -2.86 22.56
CA GLU A 205 -19.37 -3.42 21.47
C GLU A 205 -18.79 -3.10 20.09
N ARG A 206 -18.25 -1.89 19.92
CA ARG A 206 -17.53 -1.50 18.70
C ARG A 206 -16.24 -2.29 18.51
N TRP A 207 -15.45 -2.48 19.57
CA TRP A 207 -14.21 -3.26 19.54
C TRP A 207 -14.46 -4.69 19.08
N GLN A 208 -15.48 -5.36 19.62
CA GLN A 208 -15.83 -6.73 19.23
C GLN A 208 -16.23 -6.81 17.75
N ARG A 209 -17.05 -5.85 17.28
CA ARG A 209 -17.42 -5.77 15.86
C ARG A 209 -16.20 -5.59 14.96
N ASP A 210 -15.25 -4.75 15.36
CA ASP A 210 -14.02 -4.55 14.58
C ASP A 210 -13.16 -5.83 14.54
N LEU A 211 -13.08 -6.60 15.63
CA LEU A 211 -12.39 -7.89 15.65
C LEU A 211 -13.05 -8.92 14.72
N GLU A 212 -14.38 -9.00 14.71
CA GLU A 212 -15.12 -9.86 13.77
C GLU A 212 -14.87 -9.44 12.32
N LEU A 213 -14.90 -8.12 12.07
CA LEU A 213 -14.62 -7.56 10.76
C LEU A 213 -13.15 -7.67 10.38
N LEU A 214 -12.22 -7.84 11.33
CA LEU A 214 -10.78 -8.14 11.15
C LEU A 214 -10.47 -9.64 11.04
N GLY A 215 -11.42 -10.52 11.35
CA GLY A 215 -11.33 -11.97 11.09
C GLY A 215 -12.02 -12.46 9.81
N SER A 216 -12.92 -11.68 9.22
CA SER A 216 -13.62 -11.97 7.95
C SER A 216 -13.09 -11.19 6.73
N ASN A 217 -12.96 -11.81 5.55
CA ASN A 217 -12.48 -11.19 4.28
C ASN A 217 -13.14 -9.85 3.83
N ALA A 218 -14.11 -9.30 4.57
CA ALA A 218 -14.69 -7.96 4.41
C ALA A 218 -13.78 -6.80 4.90
N HIS A 219 -12.53 -7.06 5.31
CA HIS A 219 -11.60 -6.09 5.91
C HIS A 219 -11.31 -4.82 5.10
N LEU A 220 -11.42 -4.89 3.76
CA LEU A 220 -10.84 -3.91 2.83
C LEU A 220 -11.27 -2.47 3.09
N LYS A 221 -12.45 -2.26 3.71
CA LYS A 221 -13.03 -0.92 3.92
C LYS A 221 -12.76 -0.30 5.29
N ILE A 222 -12.27 -1.05 6.27
CA ILE A 222 -12.21 -0.62 7.69
C ILE A 222 -10.76 -0.48 8.19
N LEU A 223 -9.83 -1.12 7.51
CA LEU A 223 -8.41 -1.19 7.86
C LEU A 223 -7.67 0.16 8.05
N PRO A 224 -7.97 1.28 7.35
CA PRO A 224 -7.25 2.55 7.57
C PRO A 224 -7.39 3.08 9.00
N SER A 225 -8.54 2.82 9.62
CA SER A 225 -8.85 3.25 10.99
C SER A 225 -8.17 2.40 12.07
N ILE A 226 -7.78 1.17 11.71
CA ILE A 226 -7.21 0.16 12.63
C ILE A 226 -5.73 -0.12 12.32
N CYS A 227 -5.17 0.53 11.28
CA CYS A 227 -3.74 0.50 10.92
C CYS A 227 -2.77 0.69 12.12
N PRO A 228 -3.05 1.57 13.12
CA PRO A 228 -2.18 1.69 14.29
C PRO A 228 -2.17 0.45 15.21
N ILE A 229 -3.21 -0.37 15.11
CA ILE A 229 -3.55 -1.43 16.06
C ILE A 229 -3.25 -2.82 15.46
N CYS A 230 -3.34 -3.00 14.14
CA CYS A 230 -3.10 -4.28 13.45
C CYS A 230 -1.62 -4.62 13.19
N THR A 231 -0.66 -3.86 13.71
CA THR A 231 0.77 -4.16 13.57
C THR A 231 1.32 -4.56 14.93
N ALA A 232 1.97 -5.74 15.02
CA ALA A 232 2.49 -6.30 16.27
C ALA A 232 3.51 -5.38 16.98
N ARG A 233 4.15 -4.50 16.21
CA ARG A 233 5.02 -3.42 16.66
C ARG A 233 4.81 -2.22 15.73
N PRO A 234 3.82 -1.35 16.00
CA PRO A 234 3.67 -0.14 15.22
C PRO A 234 4.91 0.72 15.48
N VAL A 235 5.71 0.96 14.44
CA VAL A 235 6.93 1.74 14.58
C VAL A 235 6.68 3.13 14.01
N TYR A 236 7.09 4.16 14.74
CA TYR A 236 7.34 5.50 14.20
C TYR A 236 8.60 5.47 13.30
N TRP A 237 8.73 4.48 12.41
CA TRP A 237 10.01 4.18 11.76
C TRP A 237 10.43 5.24 10.75
N ILE A 238 9.50 6.07 10.26
CA ILE A 238 9.86 7.23 9.44
C ILE A 238 10.93 8.08 10.20
N ILE A 239 10.84 8.15 11.54
CA ILE A 239 11.84 8.78 12.42
C ILE A 239 13.15 7.96 12.49
N CYS A 240 13.07 6.63 12.59
CA CYS A 240 14.26 5.77 12.65
C CYS A 240 15.10 5.79 11.35
N HIS A 241 14.50 5.92 10.17
CA HIS A 241 15.25 6.04 8.91
C HIS A 241 15.95 7.42 8.79
N ALA A 242 15.31 8.49 9.30
CA ALA A 242 15.91 9.82 9.33
C ALA A 242 17.09 9.97 10.30
N MET A 243 17.23 9.06 11.26
CA MET A 243 18.33 9.07 12.25
C MET A 243 19.52 8.16 11.86
N VAL A 244 19.40 7.35 10.80
CA VAL A 244 20.41 6.35 10.40
C VAL A 244 21.04 6.67 9.03
N CYS A 245 20.59 7.72 8.36
CA CYS A 245 21.23 8.31 7.17
C CYS A 245 21.79 9.69 7.50
#